data_AF-A0A0B7AXN0-F1
#
_entry.id   AF-A0A0B7AXN0-F1
#
_cell.length_a   1.000
_cell.length_b   1.000
_cell.length_c   1.000
_cell.angle_alpha   90.00
_cell.angle_beta   90.00
_cell.angle_gamma   90.00
#
_symmetry.space_group_name_H-M   'P 1'
#
loop_
_entity.id
_entity.type
_entity.pdbx_description
1 polymer ?
#
loop_
_entity_poly.entity_id
_entity_poly.type
_entity_poly.pdbx_seq_one_letter_code
_entity_poly.pdbx_strand_id
1 'polypeptide(L)'
;MMASTAKGRLFLLYGESKGLLTRTKSSPAHLIAEFTKKALSSKLPKSSKPPSDTVIGAYLYVCRQLYSTCDGLLVMSHYELHTCIAQAWKQLQASEKSGGSSINVKNDEVDKHKDPHLDSWTEMLQDNLLNFANTAKGILLLQQTGAFNECVRYMYSRYDKKLQVSRCEKFGYGYMVTQVAATSPGIQALQSTGYIKALLVELWSSLECGPQDTPVFTPKTWPVDPIDRHSQKHFIRLVNILSAFPAVYEMIRGQPLPAKETYSLRDIPESIMSFIDRIIMVDSDAKIHSLFNYEHSCTFGLRVLSVMVSCLDTYLLLQTQYKFQEFLLKE
;
A
#
# COMPACT_ATOMS: atom_id res chain seq x y z
N MET A 1 -8.34 20.40 -16.39
CA MET A 1 -8.48 19.92 -14.99
C MET A 1 -7.52 20.75 -14.13
N MET A 2 -8.00 21.79 -13.44
CA MET A 2 -7.13 22.80 -12.81
C MET A 2 -6.33 22.22 -11.64
N ALA A 3 -7.00 21.47 -10.76
CA ALA A 3 -6.41 20.89 -9.55
C ALA A 3 -5.36 19.79 -9.80
N SER A 4 -5.29 19.20 -11.01
CA SER A 4 -4.29 18.16 -11.31
C SER A 4 -2.90 18.74 -11.62
N THR A 5 -2.79 20.04 -11.90
CA THR A 5 -1.53 20.71 -12.18
C THR A 5 -0.97 21.42 -10.94
N ALA A 6 0.35 21.47 -10.78
CA ALA A 6 0.97 22.17 -9.66
C ALA A 6 0.55 23.66 -9.59
N LYS A 7 0.55 24.36 -10.73
CA LYS A 7 0.11 25.76 -10.83
C LYS A 7 -1.36 25.93 -10.42
N GLY A 8 -2.23 25.05 -10.90
CA GLY A 8 -3.65 25.11 -10.54
C GLY A 8 -3.93 24.75 -9.08
N ARG A 9 -3.16 23.85 -8.46
CA ARG A 9 -3.24 23.62 -7.00
C ARG A 9 -2.85 24.85 -6.22
N LEU A 10 -1.74 25.50 -6.57
CA LEU A 10 -1.30 26.74 -5.92
C LEU A 10 -2.37 27.83 -6.03
N PHE A 11 -2.96 28.00 -7.22
CA PHE A 11 -4.05 28.94 -7.44
C PHE A 11 -5.27 28.64 -6.54
N LEU A 12 -5.66 27.37 -6.41
CA LEU A 12 -6.78 26.98 -5.55
C LEU A 12 -6.50 27.23 -4.06
N LEU A 13 -5.25 27.00 -3.63
CA LEU A 13 -4.84 27.15 -2.23
C LEU A 13 -4.64 28.62 -1.83
N TYR A 14 -4.03 29.43 -2.71
CA TYR A 14 -3.53 30.76 -2.38
C TYR A 14 -4.15 31.91 -3.20
N GLY A 15 -4.85 31.62 -4.29
CA GLY A 15 -5.37 32.63 -5.22
C GLY A 15 -4.29 33.20 -6.16
N GLU A 16 -4.61 34.34 -6.81
CA GLU A 16 -3.71 35.02 -7.75
C GLU A 16 -2.62 35.87 -7.08
N SER A 17 -2.77 36.21 -5.79
CA SER A 17 -1.85 37.11 -5.10
C SER A 17 -0.59 36.37 -4.63
N LYS A 18 0.58 36.96 -4.90
CA LYS A 18 1.92 36.35 -4.78
C LYS A 18 2.41 36.10 -3.34
N GLY A 19 1.55 36.20 -2.34
CA GLY A 19 1.90 35.89 -0.96
C GLY A 19 1.80 34.40 -0.71
N LEU A 20 2.88 33.63 -0.93
CA LEU A 20 2.99 32.19 -0.62
C LEU A 20 2.64 31.81 0.85
N LEU A 21 2.39 32.81 1.71
CA LEU A 21 2.20 32.66 3.15
C LEU A 21 0.92 33.31 3.68
N THR A 22 0.14 34.03 2.86
CA THR A 22 -1.15 34.59 3.30
C THR A 22 -2.25 33.55 3.15
N ARG A 23 -2.44 32.73 4.19
CA ARG A 23 -3.58 31.80 4.31
C ARG A 23 -4.88 32.59 4.39
N THR A 24 -5.48 32.88 3.24
CA THR A 24 -6.78 33.55 3.21
C THR A 24 -7.88 32.48 3.31
N LYS A 25 -8.72 32.55 4.35
CA LYS A 25 -9.89 31.66 4.52
C LYS A 25 -10.90 31.78 3.35
N SER A 26 -10.70 32.73 2.45
CA SER A 26 -11.49 32.99 1.26
C SER A 26 -10.95 32.33 -0.02
N SER A 27 -9.88 31.52 0.05
CA SER A 27 -9.38 30.85 -1.15
C SER A 27 -10.38 29.81 -1.69
N PRO A 28 -10.37 29.52 -3.01
CA PRO A 28 -11.30 28.56 -3.59
C PRO A 28 -11.26 27.17 -2.94
N ALA A 29 -10.09 26.73 -2.45
CA ALA A 29 -9.94 25.46 -1.75
C ALA A 29 -10.82 25.37 -0.50
N HIS A 30 -10.93 26.46 0.27
CA HIS A 30 -11.76 26.51 1.48
C HIS A 30 -13.24 26.38 1.17
N LEU A 31 -13.73 27.09 0.15
CA LEU A 31 -15.13 27.02 -0.30
C LEU A 31 -15.50 25.61 -0.81
N ILE A 32 -14.61 25.02 -1.61
CA ILE A 32 -14.77 23.67 -2.16
C ILE A 32 -14.79 22.63 -1.02
N ALA A 33 -13.86 22.70 -0.08
CA ALA A 33 -13.79 21.78 1.04
C ALA A 33 -15.03 21.89 1.96
N GLU A 34 -15.49 23.12 2.23
CA GLU A 34 -16.67 23.35 3.06
C GLU A 34 -17.94 22.84 2.39
N PHE A 35 -18.13 23.11 1.10
CA PHE A 35 -19.22 22.56 0.31
C PHE A 35 -19.21 21.03 0.36
N THR A 36 -18.05 20.43 0.09
CA THR A 36 -17.88 18.96 0.07
C THR A 36 -18.22 18.35 1.42
N LYS A 37 -17.74 18.94 2.52
CA LYS A 37 -18.06 18.50 3.90
C LYS A 37 -19.57 18.52 4.15
N LYS A 38 -20.24 19.63 3.82
CA LYS A 38 -21.68 19.80 4.04
C LYS A 38 -22.50 18.85 3.16
N ALA A 39 -22.08 18.65 1.91
CA ALA A 39 -22.74 17.75 0.98
C ALA A 39 -22.67 16.28 1.45
N LEU A 40 -21.49 15.81 1.87
CA LEU A 40 -21.29 14.46 2.42
C LEU A 40 -22.07 14.21 3.70
N SER A 41 -22.23 15.23 4.54
CA SER A 41 -22.94 15.10 5.82
C SER A 41 -24.46 15.35 5.69
N SER A 42 -24.97 15.57 4.47
CA SER A 42 -26.35 16.02 4.21
C SER A 42 -26.78 17.25 5.03
N LYS A 43 -25.84 18.14 5.38
CA LYS A 43 -26.07 19.37 6.18
C LYS A 43 -26.28 20.61 5.31
N LEU A 44 -26.61 20.43 4.03
CA LEU A 44 -26.91 21.54 3.14
C LEU A 44 -28.28 22.17 3.50
N PRO A 45 -28.50 23.47 3.22
CA PRO A 45 -29.77 24.13 3.52
C PRO A 45 -30.96 23.38 2.91
N LYS A 46 -32.03 23.21 3.70
CA LYS A 46 -33.23 22.46 3.30
C LYS A 46 -33.96 23.02 2.06
N SER A 47 -33.64 24.23 1.61
CA SER A 47 -34.28 24.87 0.46
C SER A 47 -33.73 24.42 -0.90
N SER A 48 -32.60 23.70 -0.92
CA SER A 48 -31.99 23.17 -2.14
C SER A 48 -32.17 21.66 -2.22
N LYS A 49 -32.53 21.12 -3.40
CA LYS A 49 -32.43 19.68 -3.67
C LYS A 49 -30.99 19.21 -3.35
N PRO A 50 -30.81 18.05 -2.68
CA PRO A 50 -29.48 17.54 -2.40
C PRO A 50 -28.71 17.33 -3.72
N PRO A 51 -27.41 17.65 -3.77
CA PRO A 51 -26.59 17.39 -4.94
C PRO A 51 -26.51 15.88 -5.18
N SER A 52 -26.42 15.48 -6.45
CA SER A 52 -26.23 14.07 -6.81
C SER A 52 -24.81 13.59 -6.44
N ASP A 53 -24.65 12.29 -6.25
CA ASP A 53 -23.35 11.67 -5.95
C ASP A 53 -22.28 12.01 -6.99
N THR A 54 -22.66 12.14 -8.27
CA THR A 54 -21.76 12.61 -9.34
C THR A 54 -21.20 14.01 -9.07
N VAL A 55 -22.05 14.93 -8.59
CA VAL A 55 -21.62 16.29 -8.25
C VAL A 55 -20.71 16.26 -7.03
N ILE A 56 -21.11 15.55 -5.96
CA ILE A 56 -20.28 15.41 -4.75
C ILE A 56 -18.92 14.80 -5.10
N GLY A 57 -18.93 13.76 -5.94
CA GLY A 57 -17.74 13.10 -6.45
C GLY A 57 -16.79 14.02 -7.21
N ALA A 58 -17.31 14.95 -8.01
CA ALA A 58 -16.49 15.93 -8.71
C ALA A 58 -15.77 16.89 -7.75
N TYR A 59 -16.44 17.38 -6.70
CA TYR A 59 -15.82 18.22 -5.68
C TYR A 59 -14.85 17.44 -4.79
N LEU A 60 -15.17 16.18 -4.46
CA LEU A 60 -14.27 15.26 -3.78
C LEU A 60 -12.99 15.04 -4.57
N TYR A 61 -13.10 14.85 -5.89
CA TYR A 61 -11.95 14.71 -6.75
C TYR A 61 -11.04 15.94 -6.69
N VAL A 62 -11.59 17.16 -6.67
CA VAL A 62 -10.78 18.38 -6.49
C VAL A 62 -10.10 18.39 -5.12
N CYS A 63 -10.85 18.09 -4.05
CA CYS A 63 -10.31 17.96 -2.69
C CYS A 63 -9.15 16.97 -2.63
N ARG A 64 -9.29 15.82 -3.29
CA ARG A 64 -8.27 14.78 -3.38
C ARG A 64 -6.97 15.28 -3.98
N GLN A 65 -7.04 15.99 -5.10
CA GLN A 65 -5.84 16.54 -5.72
C GLN A 65 -5.07 17.48 -4.77
N LEU A 66 -5.77 18.14 -3.85
CA LEU A 66 -5.17 19.03 -2.85
C LEU A 66 -4.61 18.23 -1.66
N TYR A 67 -5.42 17.39 -0.99
CA TYR A 67 -4.98 16.66 0.20
C TYR A 67 -3.99 15.53 -0.08
N SER A 68 -3.80 15.12 -1.34
CA SER A 68 -2.70 14.23 -1.74
C SER A 68 -1.32 14.90 -1.66
N THR A 69 -1.24 16.20 -1.37
CA THR A 69 0.02 16.94 -1.15
C THR A 69 0.13 17.38 0.30
N CYS A 70 1.35 17.47 0.84
CA CYS A 70 1.55 17.92 2.23
C CYS A 70 0.96 19.31 2.50
N ASP A 71 1.17 20.25 1.57
CA ASP A 71 0.69 21.63 1.69
C ASP A 71 -0.83 21.72 1.62
N GLY A 72 -1.44 21.09 0.63
CA GLY A 72 -2.90 21.03 0.52
C GLY A 72 -3.55 20.31 1.70
N LEU A 73 -2.96 19.21 2.20
CA LEU A 73 -3.46 18.52 3.39
C LEU A 73 -3.40 19.41 4.63
N LEU A 74 -2.32 20.20 4.80
CA LEU A 74 -2.22 21.16 5.91
C LEU A 74 -3.36 22.17 5.86
N VAL A 75 -3.61 22.77 4.69
CA VAL A 75 -4.69 23.75 4.48
C VAL A 75 -6.06 23.13 4.67
N MET A 76 -6.27 21.87 4.29
CA MET A 76 -7.58 21.22 4.33
C MET A 76 -7.88 20.49 5.64
N SER A 77 -6.89 20.29 6.51
CA SER A 77 -7.00 19.37 7.66
C SER A 77 -8.14 19.70 8.62
N HIS A 78 -8.46 20.98 8.86
CA HIS A 78 -9.54 21.40 9.76
C HIS A 78 -10.95 21.11 9.23
N TYR A 79 -11.11 20.74 7.95
CA TYR A 79 -12.39 20.30 7.43
C TYR A 79 -12.71 18.83 7.78
N GLU A 80 -11.70 18.05 8.18
CA GLU A 80 -11.87 16.65 8.59
C GLU A 80 -12.54 15.79 7.51
N LEU A 81 -12.18 16.03 6.24
CA LEU A 81 -12.77 15.31 5.11
C LEU A 81 -12.58 13.79 5.23
N HIS A 82 -11.45 13.33 5.77
CA HIS A 82 -11.19 11.90 6.06
C HIS A 82 -12.32 11.28 6.90
N THR A 83 -12.74 11.95 7.97
CA THR A 83 -13.83 11.49 8.85
C THR A 83 -15.18 11.54 8.14
N CYS A 84 -15.46 12.61 7.40
CA CYS A 84 -16.73 12.76 6.68
C CYS A 84 -16.90 11.68 5.59
N ILE A 85 -15.85 11.42 4.82
CA ILE A 85 -15.84 10.39 3.77
C ILE A 85 -15.99 9.00 4.40
N ALA A 86 -15.27 8.72 5.49
CA ALA A 86 -15.37 7.43 6.18
C ALA A 86 -16.76 7.19 6.78
N GLN A 87 -17.41 8.22 7.32
CA GLN A 87 -18.77 8.13 7.82
C GLN A 87 -19.76 7.84 6.69
N ALA A 88 -19.69 8.57 5.58
CA ALA A 88 -20.55 8.34 4.41
C ALA A 88 -20.37 6.90 3.88
N TRP A 89 -19.12 6.42 3.80
CA TRP A 89 -18.82 5.06 3.36
C TRP A 89 -19.34 3.99 4.32
N LYS A 90 -19.23 4.20 5.65
CA LYS A 90 -19.78 3.28 6.66
C LYS A 90 -21.30 3.23 6.64
N GLN A 91 -21.96 4.36 6.42
CA GLN A 91 -23.42 4.43 6.29
C GLN A 91 -23.90 3.62 5.08
N LEU A 92 -23.18 3.70 3.96
CA LEU A 92 -23.48 2.93 2.75
C LEU A 92 -23.41 1.42 3.01
N GLN A 93 -22.35 0.95 3.67
CA GLN A 93 -22.19 -0.46 4.04
C GLN A 93 -23.26 -0.96 5.02
N ALA A 94 -23.71 -0.10 5.94
CA ALA A 94 -24.77 -0.46 6.88
C ALA A 94 -26.11 -0.68 6.15
N SER A 95 -26.41 0.18 5.17
CA SER A 95 -27.60 0.05 4.32
C SER A 95 -27.59 -1.24 3.49
N GLU A 96 -26.44 -1.61 2.93
CA GLU A 96 -26.28 -2.89 2.19
C GLU A 96 -26.50 -4.11 3.10
N LYS A 97 -25.97 -4.08 4.32
CA LYS A 97 -26.13 -5.19 5.28
C LYS A 97 -27.58 -5.31 5.78
N SER A 98 -28.28 -4.19 5.96
CA SER A 98 -29.68 -4.19 6.40
C SER A 98 -30.65 -4.63 5.29
N GLY A 99 -30.33 -4.36 4.02
CA GLY A 99 -31.14 -4.82 2.88
C GLY A 99 -30.99 -6.31 2.56
N GLY A 100 -29.93 -6.96 3.04
CA GLY A 100 -29.64 -8.38 2.79
C GLY A 100 -30.17 -9.37 3.83
N SER A 101 -30.86 -8.92 4.89
CA SER A 101 -31.27 -9.78 6.01
C SER A 101 -32.76 -10.16 6.04
N SER A 102 -33.49 -10.01 4.94
CA SER A 102 -34.89 -10.45 4.83
C SER A 102 -35.08 -11.33 3.61
N ILE A 103 -35.01 -12.65 3.82
CA ILE A 103 -35.93 -13.69 3.32
C ILE A 103 -35.17 -15.02 3.30
N ASN A 104 -35.60 -15.90 4.20
CA ASN A 104 -35.23 -17.30 4.26
C ASN A 104 -36.04 -18.04 3.19
N VAL A 105 -35.60 -18.05 1.93
CA VAL A 105 -36.15 -18.94 0.89
C VAL A 105 -34.98 -19.59 0.16
N LYS A 106 -34.86 -20.90 0.35
CA LYS A 106 -34.05 -21.77 -0.49
C LYS A 106 -34.54 -21.62 -1.92
N ASN A 107 -33.68 -21.15 -2.83
CA ASN A 107 -33.62 -21.58 -4.22
C ASN A 107 -32.30 -21.10 -4.83
N ASP A 108 -31.71 -22.00 -5.60
CA ASP A 108 -30.48 -21.84 -6.37
C ASP A 108 -30.54 -20.63 -7.32
N GLU A 109 -29.36 -20.09 -7.64
CA GLU A 109 -29.11 -19.01 -8.61
C GLU A 109 -29.56 -17.59 -8.19
N VAL A 110 -28.94 -17.04 -7.14
CA VAL A 110 -28.98 -15.58 -6.90
C VAL A 110 -27.73 -14.94 -7.46
N ASP A 111 -27.78 -14.63 -8.76
CA ASP A 111 -26.90 -13.65 -9.37
C ASP A 111 -27.26 -12.28 -8.76
N LYS A 112 -26.58 -11.90 -7.68
CA LYS A 112 -26.79 -10.63 -6.96
C LYS A 112 -26.65 -9.49 -7.96
N HIS A 113 -27.78 -8.96 -8.43
CA HIS A 113 -27.85 -7.69 -9.13
C HIS A 113 -27.45 -6.59 -8.14
N LYS A 114 -26.14 -6.38 -8.00
CA LYS A 114 -25.60 -5.20 -7.32
C LYS A 114 -25.91 -3.98 -8.18
N ASP A 115 -26.44 -2.94 -7.56
CA ASP A 115 -26.66 -1.67 -8.25
C ASP A 115 -25.30 -1.10 -8.71
N PRO A 116 -25.04 -1.01 -10.03
CA PRO A 116 -23.77 -0.52 -10.55
C PRO A 116 -23.45 0.91 -10.09
N HIS A 117 -24.47 1.72 -9.80
CA HIS A 117 -24.30 3.07 -9.28
C HIS A 117 -23.81 3.06 -7.83
N LEU A 118 -24.36 2.18 -7.00
CA LEU A 118 -23.97 2.02 -5.59
C LEU A 118 -22.53 1.50 -5.45
N ASP A 119 -22.17 0.51 -6.28
CA ASP A 119 -20.81 -0.03 -6.34
C ASP A 119 -19.81 1.06 -6.74
N SER A 120 -20.13 1.86 -7.77
CA SER A 120 -19.30 2.97 -8.24
C SER A 120 -19.08 4.05 -7.17
N TRP A 121 -20.14 4.42 -6.43
CA TRP A 121 -20.03 5.38 -5.34
C TRP A 121 -19.21 4.84 -4.17
N THR A 122 -19.39 3.57 -3.80
CA THR A 122 -18.59 2.90 -2.78
C THR A 122 -17.10 2.95 -3.12
N GLU A 123 -16.75 2.55 -4.34
CA GLU A 123 -15.37 2.56 -4.82
C GLU A 123 -14.79 3.98 -4.84
N MET A 124 -15.59 4.97 -5.23
CA MET A 124 -15.16 6.37 -5.22
C MET A 124 -14.83 6.87 -3.80
N LEU A 125 -15.66 6.56 -2.80
CA LEU A 125 -15.39 6.96 -1.41
C LEU A 125 -14.13 6.27 -0.87
N GLN A 126 -13.97 4.97 -1.13
CA GLN A 126 -12.77 4.23 -0.74
C GLN A 126 -11.51 4.79 -1.41
N ASP A 127 -11.59 5.15 -2.70
CA ASP A 127 -10.48 5.78 -3.41
C ASP A 127 -10.07 7.09 -2.75
N ASN A 128 -11.03 7.95 -2.43
CA ASN A 128 -10.76 9.22 -1.77
C ASN A 128 -10.10 9.00 -0.39
N LEU A 129 -10.58 8.04 0.40
CA LEU A 129 -9.92 7.67 1.66
C LEU A 129 -8.48 7.18 1.44
N LEU A 130 -8.27 6.29 0.49
CA LEU A 130 -6.94 5.74 0.20
C LEU A 130 -5.95 6.85 -0.21
N ASN A 131 -6.40 7.92 -0.86
CA ASN A 131 -5.49 9.00 -1.29
C ASN A 131 -4.93 9.85 -0.15
N PHE A 132 -5.44 9.74 1.08
CA PHE A 132 -4.75 10.27 2.25
C PHE A 132 -3.41 9.57 2.50
N ALA A 133 -3.24 8.31 2.04
CA ALA A 133 -1.98 7.59 2.10
C ALA A 133 -0.85 8.20 1.26
N ASN A 134 -1.13 9.24 0.46
CA ASN A 134 -0.10 9.99 -0.27
C ASN A 134 0.77 10.88 0.63
N THR A 135 0.48 10.97 1.93
CA THR A 135 1.32 11.70 2.88
C THR A 135 1.37 10.97 4.22
N ALA A 136 2.47 11.12 4.96
CA ALA A 136 2.60 10.52 6.29
C ALA A 136 1.51 11.00 7.26
N LYS A 137 1.19 12.30 7.26
CA LYS A 137 0.10 12.85 8.08
C LYS A 137 -1.25 12.28 7.66
N GLY A 138 -1.48 12.08 6.37
CA GLY A 138 -2.73 11.51 5.87
C GLY A 138 -2.90 10.03 6.26
N ILE A 139 -1.83 9.24 6.35
CA ILE A 139 -1.88 7.89 6.92
C ILE A 139 -2.43 7.92 8.36
N LEU A 140 -1.93 8.85 9.20
CA LEU A 140 -2.41 8.99 10.58
C LEU A 140 -3.89 9.37 10.63
N LEU A 141 -4.34 10.30 9.78
CA LEU A 141 -5.75 10.67 9.68
C LEU A 141 -6.62 9.50 9.20
N LEU A 142 -6.13 8.72 8.24
CA LEU A 142 -6.84 7.54 7.74
C LEU A 142 -6.98 6.48 8.84
N GLN A 143 -5.94 6.25 9.65
CA GLN A 143 -6.01 5.34 10.79
C GLN A 143 -7.09 5.74 11.81
N GLN A 144 -7.24 7.03 12.08
CA GLN A 144 -8.27 7.56 12.99
C GLN A 144 -9.71 7.28 12.52
N THR A 145 -9.91 7.06 11.21
CA THR A 145 -11.25 6.79 10.67
C THR A 145 -11.77 5.38 10.99
N GLY A 146 -10.87 4.44 11.32
CA GLY A 146 -11.18 3.02 11.41
C GLY A 146 -11.53 2.35 10.08
N ALA A 147 -11.21 2.96 8.93
CA ALA A 147 -11.38 2.39 7.58
C ALA A 147 -10.03 1.95 6.96
N PHE A 148 -8.94 1.99 7.74
CA PHE A 148 -7.59 1.83 7.25
C PHE A 148 -7.32 0.44 6.66
N ASN A 149 -7.72 -0.63 7.35
CA ASN A 149 -7.52 -2.00 6.89
C ASN A 149 -8.26 -2.29 5.58
N GLU A 150 -9.47 -1.76 5.44
CA GLU A 150 -10.26 -1.88 4.22
C GLU A 150 -9.66 -1.08 3.08
N CYS A 151 -9.10 0.10 3.35
CA CYS A 151 -8.35 0.87 2.34
C CYS A 151 -7.09 0.14 1.88
N VAL A 152 -6.34 -0.51 2.78
CA VAL A 152 -5.16 -1.33 2.42
C VAL A 152 -5.56 -2.56 1.59
N ARG A 153 -6.67 -3.23 1.95
CA ARG A 153 -7.22 -4.33 1.15
C ARG A 153 -7.66 -3.87 -0.23
N TYR A 154 -8.33 -2.72 -0.30
CA TYR A 154 -8.75 -2.12 -1.55
C TYR A 154 -7.55 -1.72 -2.43
N MET A 155 -6.51 -1.15 -1.83
CA MET A 155 -5.24 -0.85 -2.48
C MET A 155 -4.63 -2.12 -3.13
N TYR A 156 -4.57 -3.23 -2.39
CA TYR A 156 -4.04 -4.49 -2.94
C TYR A 156 -4.93 -5.06 -4.06
N SER A 157 -6.25 -5.11 -3.86
CA SER A 157 -7.21 -5.58 -4.88
C SER A 157 -7.06 -4.82 -6.20
N ARG A 158 -6.87 -3.50 -6.13
CA ARG A 158 -6.60 -2.69 -7.33
C ARG A 158 -5.25 -2.97 -7.95
N TYR A 159 -4.20 -3.10 -7.12
CA TYR A 159 -2.86 -3.43 -7.59
C TYR A 159 -2.87 -4.76 -8.36
N ASP A 160 -3.52 -5.79 -7.81
CA ASP A 160 -3.64 -7.12 -8.41
C ASP A 160 -4.39 -7.08 -9.75
N LYS A 161 -5.53 -6.38 -9.79
CA LYS A 161 -6.31 -6.15 -11.02
C LYS A 161 -5.66 -5.15 -11.98
N LYS A 162 -4.48 -4.61 -11.66
CA LYS A 162 -3.75 -3.57 -12.42
C LYS A 162 -4.61 -2.35 -12.77
N LEU A 163 -5.59 -2.02 -11.91
CA LEU A 163 -6.54 -0.94 -12.14
C LEU A 163 -5.84 0.42 -12.02
N GLN A 164 -6.04 1.27 -13.04
CA GLN A 164 -5.46 2.61 -13.09
C GLN A 164 -6.07 3.51 -12.01
N VAL A 165 -5.24 4.31 -11.34
CA VAL A 165 -5.66 5.25 -10.28
C VAL A 165 -6.39 6.47 -10.88
N SER A 166 -6.13 6.79 -12.15
CA SER A 166 -6.88 7.75 -12.97
C SER A 166 -6.60 7.57 -14.48
N ARG A 167 -7.38 8.22 -15.35
CA ARG A 167 -7.13 8.25 -16.82
C ARG A 167 -5.75 8.84 -17.21
N CYS A 168 -5.07 9.55 -16.29
CA CYS A 168 -3.83 10.27 -16.57
C CYS A 168 -2.64 9.86 -15.68
N GLU A 169 -2.80 8.88 -14.78
CA GLU A 169 -1.78 8.58 -13.78
C GLU A 169 -1.53 7.07 -13.68
N LYS A 170 -0.39 6.64 -14.23
CA LYS A 170 0.06 5.23 -14.27
C LYS A 170 0.86 4.78 -13.04
N PHE A 171 1.00 5.60 -11.99
CA PHE A 171 1.95 5.34 -10.90
C PHE A 171 1.43 5.89 -9.56
N GLY A 172 1.61 5.12 -8.47
CA GLY A 172 1.28 5.57 -7.11
C GLY A 172 1.29 4.49 -6.03
N TYR A 173 1.00 3.23 -6.39
CA TYR A 173 0.90 2.16 -5.39
C TYR A 173 2.23 1.79 -4.73
N GLY A 174 3.37 1.89 -5.43
CA GLY A 174 4.67 1.64 -4.80
C GLY A 174 4.94 2.61 -3.65
N TYR A 175 4.68 3.90 -3.88
CA TYR A 175 4.80 4.94 -2.87
C TYR A 175 3.78 4.76 -1.73
N MET A 176 2.51 4.47 -2.05
CA MET A 176 1.49 4.19 -1.02
C MET A 176 1.86 2.96 -0.17
N VAL A 177 2.37 1.90 -0.78
CA VAL A 177 2.87 0.72 -0.05
C VAL A 177 4.00 1.10 0.90
N THR A 178 4.95 1.95 0.47
CA THR A 178 5.98 2.47 1.37
C THR A 178 5.41 3.25 2.54
N GLN A 179 4.47 4.16 2.28
CA GLN A 179 3.82 4.94 3.35
C GLN A 179 3.03 4.07 4.33
N VAL A 180 2.32 3.05 3.83
CA VAL A 180 1.57 2.10 4.65
C VAL A 180 2.54 1.23 5.47
N ALA A 181 3.55 0.64 4.84
CA ALA A 181 4.56 -0.20 5.49
C ALA A 181 5.38 0.56 6.55
N ALA A 182 5.53 1.88 6.41
CA ALA A 182 6.18 2.73 7.39
C ALA A 182 5.44 2.86 8.74
N THR A 183 4.32 2.16 8.93
CA THR A 183 3.59 2.10 10.20
C THR A 183 3.33 0.66 10.62
N SER A 184 3.41 0.37 11.93
CA SER A 184 3.11 -0.96 12.49
C SER A 184 1.74 -1.52 12.07
N PRO A 185 0.60 -0.80 12.24
CA PRO A 185 -0.69 -1.31 11.78
C PRO A 185 -0.76 -1.45 10.25
N GLY A 186 0.00 -0.66 9.49
CA GLY A 186 0.03 -0.73 8.03
C GLY A 186 0.72 -1.98 7.50
N ILE A 187 1.86 -2.37 8.05
CA ILE A 187 2.52 -3.61 7.66
C ILE A 187 1.69 -4.84 8.06
N GLN A 188 1.05 -4.83 9.24
CA GLN A 188 0.14 -5.89 9.66
C GLN A 188 -1.07 -6.01 8.72
N ALA A 189 -1.64 -4.88 8.31
CA ALA A 189 -2.71 -4.85 7.31
C ALA A 189 -2.24 -5.41 5.97
N LEU A 190 -1.05 -5.04 5.48
CA LEU A 190 -0.46 -5.59 4.24
C LEU A 190 -0.20 -7.10 4.32
N GLN A 191 0.24 -7.62 5.47
CA GLN A 191 0.40 -9.05 5.66
C GLN A 191 -0.95 -9.77 5.59
N SER A 192 -1.98 -9.23 6.25
CA SER A 192 -3.33 -9.82 6.29
C SER A 192 -4.02 -9.89 4.92
N THR A 193 -3.61 -9.05 3.96
CA THR A 193 -4.16 -9.09 2.58
C THR A 193 -3.52 -10.16 1.71
N GLY A 194 -2.39 -10.76 2.14
CA GLY A 194 -1.60 -11.67 1.33
C GLY A 194 -0.59 -10.97 0.40
N TYR A 195 -0.47 -9.63 0.45
CA TYR A 195 0.46 -8.87 -0.40
C TYR A 195 1.90 -9.38 -0.29
N ILE A 196 2.38 -9.61 0.95
CA ILE A 196 3.75 -10.07 1.21
C ILE A 196 3.98 -11.46 0.63
N LYS A 197 3.04 -12.39 0.84
CA LYS A 197 3.12 -13.75 0.31
C LYS A 197 3.15 -13.74 -1.22
N ALA A 198 2.26 -12.98 -1.86
CA ALA A 198 2.25 -12.84 -3.32
C ALA A 198 3.55 -12.23 -3.86
N LEU A 199 4.09 -11.20 -3.21
CA LEU A 199 5.38 -10.62 -3.56
C LEU A 199 6.51 -11.66 -3.50
N LEU A 200 6.56 -12.47 -2.44
CA LEU A 200 7.59 -13.50 -2.28
C LEU A 200 7.47 -14.61 -3.33
N VAL A 201 6.26 -15.03 -3.69
CA VAL A 201 6.04 -16.01 -4.77
C VAL A 201 6.51 -15.48 -6.12
N GLU A 202 6.17 -14.23 -6.46
CA GLU A 202 6.62 -13.59 -7.70
C GLU A 202 8.14 -13.41 -7.72
N LEU A 203 8.73 -12.99 -6.58
CA LEU A 203 10.17 -12.85 -6.42
C LEU A 203 10.89 -14.20 -6.58
N TRP A 204 10.41 -15.23 -5.90
CA TRP A 204 10.98 -16.58 -5.97
C TRP A 204 10.95 -17.12 -7.39
N SER A 205 9.84 -16.90 -8.10
CA SER A 205 9.73 -17.27 -9.53
C SER A 205 10.69 -16.50 -10.44
N SER A 206 11.17 -15.33 -10.00
CA SER A 206 12.08 -14.47 -10.73
C SER A 206 13.56 -14.77 -10.44
N LEU A 207 13.88 -15.16 -9.20
CA LEU A 207 15.24 -15.48 -8.74
C LEU A 207 15.60 -16.96 -8.93
N GLU A 208 14.64 -17.85 -8.69
CA GLU A 208 14.79 -19.30 -8.64
C GLU A 208 13.93 -19.97 -9.71
N CYS A 209 13.74 -21.29 -9.61
CA CYS A 209 12.71 -22.00 -10.35
C CYS A 209 11.33 -21.64 -9.75
N GLY A 210 10.49 -20.95 -10.52
CA GLY A 210 9.09 -20.72 -10.15
C GLY A 210 8.31 -22.04 -9.97
N PRO A 211 7.06 -21.99 -9.48
CA PRO A 211 6.25 -23.19 -9.22
C PRO A 211 5.83 -23.96 -10.49
N GLN A 212 6.24 -23.51 -11.67
CA GLN A 212 5.85 -24.08 -12.95
C GLN A 212 6.69 -25.31 -13.28
N ASP A 213 6.06 -26.38 -13.80
CA ASP A 213 6.68 -27.66 -14.20
C ASP A 213 7.54 -27.55 -15.47
N THR A 214 8.14 -26.39 -15.75
CA THR A 214 9.15 -26.28 -16.81
C THR A 214 10.49 -26.74 -16.27
N PRO A 215 11.06 -27.84 -16.79
CA PRO A 215 12.34 -28.30 -16.31
C PRO A 215 13.44 -27.32 -16.74
N VAL A 216 14.02 -26.63 -15.76
CA VAL A 216 15.20 -25.80 -15.94
C VAL A 216 16.41 -26.69 -15.62
N PHE A 217 17.09 -27.17 -16.67
CA PHE A 217 18.17 -28.15 -16.53
C PHE A 217 19.55 -27.52 -16.25
N THR A 218 19.67 -26.20 -16.48
CA THR A 218 20.91 -25.46 -16.20
C THR A 218 20.57 -24.10 -15.58
N PRO A 219 21.26 -23.70 -14.49
CA PRO A 219 21.19 -22.31 -14.04
C PRO A 219 21.65 -21.42 -15.18
N LYS A 220 20.95 -20.30 -15.38
CA LYS A 220 21.33 -19.35 -16.43
C LYS A 220 22.73 -18.84 -16.08
N THR A 221 23.68 -18.97 -17.00
CA THR A 221 25.02 -18.38 -16.90
C THR A 221 24.90 -16.86 -17.07
N TRP A 222 24.35 -16.18 -16.08
CA TRP A 222 24.40 -14.72 -16.04
C TRP A 222 25.77 -14.32 -15.49
N PRO A 223 26.52 -13.41 -16.14
CA PRO A 223 27.41 -12.58 -15.36
C PRO A 223 26.55 -11.92 -14.28
N VAL A 224 27.00 -11.91 -13.03
CA VAL A 224 26.30 -11.24 -11.93
C VAL A 224 26.30 -9.74 -12.23
N ASP A 225 25.36 -9.31 -13.08
CA ASP A 225 25.28 -7.92 -13.51
C ASP A 225 25.01 -7.05 -12.27
N PRO A 226 25.62 -5.86 -12.18
CA PRO A 226 25.40 -4.94 -11.07
C PRO A 226 23.91 -4.56 -10.93
N ILE A 227 23.11 -4.70 -11.99
CA ILE A 227 21.66 -4.47 -12.00
C ILE A 227 20.97 -5.68 -12.66
N ASP A 228 20.42 -6.59 -11.86
CA ASP A 228 19.56 -7.65 -12.40
C ASP A 228 18.22 -7.05 -12.83
N ARG A 229 18.07 -6.82 -14.13
CA ARG A 229 16.86 -6.25 -14.73
C ARG A 229 15.63 -7.16 -14.54
N HIS A 230 15.83 -8.47 -14.33
CA HIS A 230 14.73 -9.43 -14.18
C HIS A 230 14.08 -9.32 -12.80
N SER A 231 14.88 -9.28 -11.73
CA SER A 231 14.38 -9.14 -10.35
C SER A 231 14.21 -7.68 -9.90
N GLN A 232 14.69 -6.68 -10.65
CA GLN A 232 14.65 -5.25 -10.28
C GLN A 232 13.28 -4.78 -9.78
N LYS A 233 12.20 -5.17 -10.47
CA LYS A 233 10.83 -4.79 -10.06
C LYS A 233 10.48 -5.36 -8.68
N HIS A 234 10.84 -6.61 -8.42
CA HIS A 234 10.57 -7.30 -7.16
C HIS A 234 11.48 -6.76 -6.04
N PHE A 235 12.74 -6.47 -6.36
CA PHE A 235 13.66 -5.78 -5.47
C PHE A 235 13.07 -4.45 -4.98
N ILE A 236 12.63 -3.57 -5.91
CA ILE A 236 12.02 -2.28 -5.56
C ILE A 236 10.80 -2.46 -4.65
N ARG A 237 9.93 -3.44 -4.95
CA ARG A 237 8.76 -3.72 -4.10
C ARG A 237 9.14 -4.19 -2.71
N LEU A 238 10.17 -5.02 -2.59
CA LEU A 238 10.65 -5.51 -1.31
C LEU A 238 11.30 -4.39 -0.49
N VAL A 239 12.15 -3.57 -1.10
CA VAL A 239 12.79 -2.44 -0.40
C VAL A 239 11.79 -1.34 -0.04
N ASN A 240 10.71 -1.17 -0.79
CA ASN A 240 9.61 -0.26 -0.42
C ASN A 240 8.97 -0.65 0.93
N ILE A 241 9.09 -1.91 1.36
CA ILE A 241 8.64 -2.39 2.66
C ILE A 241 9.81 -2.38 3.66
N LEU A 242 10.91 -3.03 3.31
CA LEU A 242 12.01 -3.34 4.23
C LEU A 242 12.94 -2.15 4.53
N SER A 243 12.78 -1.03 3.84
CA SER A 243 13.48 0.23 4.18
C SER A 243 12.92 0.91 5.43
N ALA A 244 11.71 0.55 5.88
CA ALA A 244 11.09 1.14 7.04
C ALA A 244 11.25 0.25 8.29
N PHE A 245 11.86 0.79 9.35
CA PHE A 245 12.05 0.05 10.61
C PHE A 245 10.75 -0.53 11.20
N PRO A 246 9.60 0.17 11.25
CA PRO A 246 8.35 -0.41 11.76
C PRO A 246 7.94 -1.67 11.02
N ALA A 247 8.13 -1.73 9.69
CA ALA A 247 7.85 -2.91 8.90
C ALA A 247 8.73 -4.08 9.34
N VAL A 248 10.05 -3.85 9.40
CA VAL A 248 11.02 -4.89 9.78
C VAL A 248 10.73 -5.38 11.19
N TYR A 249 10.60 -4.47 12.15
CA TYR A 249 10.36 -4.80 13.56
C TYR A 249 9.11 -5.67 13.74
N GLU A 250 7.96 -5.29 13.18
CA GLU A 250 6.72 -6.09 13.31
C GLU A 250 6.86 -7.49 12.70
N MET A 251 7.64 -7.63 11.63
CA MET A 251 7.75 -8.90 10.91
C MET A 251 8.75 -9.88 11.52
N ILE A 252 9.79 -9.40 12.20
CA ILE A 252 10.90 -10.26 12.66
C ILE A 252 11.16 -10.23 14.16
N ARG A 253 10.62 -9.25 14.91
CA ARG A 253 10.95 -9.09 16.33
C ARG A 253 10.57 -10.34 17.14
N GLY A 254 11.59 -10.96 17.73
CA GLY A 254 11.42 -12.08 18.67
C GLY A 254 11.13 -13.41 17.98
N GLN A 255 11.20 -13.45 16.64
CA GLN A 255 11.09 -14.69 15.89
C GLN A 255 12.47 -15.34 15.76
N PRO A 256 12.61 -16.66 15.94
CA PRO A 256 13.84 -17.35 15.57
C PRO A 256 13.93 -17.54 14.05
N LEU A 257 15.15 -17.70 13.52
CA LEU A 257 15.34 -18.09 12.12
C LEU A 257 14.70 -19.47 11.87
N PRO A 258 13.78 -19.61 10.90
CA PRO A 258 13.08 -20.87 10.61
C PRO A 258 13.95 -21.85 9.82
N ALA A 259 15.15 -22.13 10.32
CA ALA A 259 16.08 -23.07 9.72
C ALA A 259 15.49 -24.49 9.71
N LYS A 260 15.70 -25.21 8.61
CA LYS A 260 15.28 -26.62 8.45
C LYS A 260 16.48 -27.47 8.11
N GLU A 261 16.45 -28.73 8.54
CA GLU A 261 17.47 -29.73 8.17
C GLU A 261 17.42 -30.09 6.68
N THR A 262 16.23 -30.01 6.07
CA THR A 262 16.01 -30.25 4.65
C THR A 262 15.02 -29.24 4.09
N TYR A 263 15.24 -28.86 2.83
CA TYR A 263 14.36 -27.98 2.07
C TYR A 263 14.00 -28.67 0.76
N SER A 264 12.74 -28.58 0.35
CA SER A 264 12.35 -28.95 -1.01
C SER A 264 12.82 -27.88 -2.00
N LEU A 265 13.21 -28.29 -3.20
CA LEU A 265 13.51 -27.36 -4.31
C LEU A 265 12.30 -26.46 -4.67
N ARG A 266 11.09 -26.86 -4.26
CA ARG A 266 9.84 -26.12 -4.47
C ARG A 266 9.34 -25.34 -3.25
N ASP A 267 10.07 -25.38 -2.14
CA ASP A 267 9.67 -24.62 -0.96
C ASP A 267 9.84 -23.13 -1.26
N ILE A 268 8.76 -22.36 -1.19
CA ILE A 268 8.81 -20.90 -1.36
C ILE A 268 8.72 -20.26 0.03
N PRO A 269 9.56 -19.28 0.38
CA PRO A 269 9.41 -18.51 1.60
C PRO A 269 8.03 -17.83 1.67
N GLU A 270 7.24 -18.15 2.69
CA GLU A 270 5.90 -17.55 2.87
C GLU A 270 5.91 -16.27 3.71
N SER A 271 7.04 -15.95 4.35
CA SER A 271 7.21 -14.80 5.23
C SER A 271 8.55 -14.09 4.98
N ILE A 272 8.66 -12.82 5.39
CA ILE A 272 9.92 -12.08 5.36
C ILE A 272 10.98 -12.76 6.20
N MET A 273 10.61 -13.36 7.33
CA MET A 273 11.54 -14.09 8.19
C MET A 273 12.12 -15.33 7.50
N SER A 274 11.27 -16.11 6.82
CA SER A 274 11.70 -17.24 5.99
C SER A 274 12.55 -16.80 4.79
N PHE A 275 12.28 -15.61 4.24
CA PHE A 275 13.09 -15.03 3.17
C PHE A 275 14.48 -14.65 3.70
N ILE A 276 14.57 -13.97 4.85
CA ILE A 276 15.86 -13.63 5.49
C ILE A 276 16.66 -14.89 5.77
N ASP A 277 16.03 -15.92 6.35
CA ASP A 277 16.70 -17.19 6.65
C ASP A 277 17.28 -17.88 5.41
N ARG A 278 16.53 -17.92 4.31
CA ARG A 278 16.93 -18.68 3.11
C ARG A 278 17.79 -17.92 2.11
N ILE A 279 17.71 -16.59 2.08
CA ILE A 279 18.36 -15.77 1.04
C ILE A 279 19.45 -14.87 1.61
N ILE A 280 19.37 -14.50 2.90
CA ILE A 280 20.35 -13.61 3.54
C ILE A 280 21.25 -14.39 4.50
N MET A 281 20.67 -15.18 5.41
CA MET A 281 21.37 -15.93 6.46
C MET A 281 21.65 -17.38 6.02
N VAL A 282 22.38 -17.53 4.91
CA VAL A 282 22.70 -18.85 4.31
C VAL A 282 23.88 -19.51 5.03
N ASP A 283 23.61 -20.19 6.14
CA ASP A 283 24.61 -20.71 7.09
C ASP A 283 24.74 -22.24 7.13
N SER A 284 24.10 -22.95 6.20
CA SER A 284 24.13 -24.41 6.14
C SER A 284 24.10 -24.94 4.71
N ASP A 285 24.69 -26.13 4.52
CA ASP A 285 24.65 -26.86 3.24
C ASP A 285 23.21 -27.12 2.79
N ALA A 286 22.29 -27.37 3.73
CA ALA A 286 20.88 -27.56 3.40
C ALA A 286 20.27 -26.34 2.71
N LYS A 287 20.61 -25.12 3.16
CA LYS A 287 20.17 -23.87 2.53
C LYS A 287 20.84 -23.65 1.19
N ILE A 288 22.16 -23.86 1.09
CA ILE A 288 22.93 -23.74 -0.16
C ILE A 288 22.35 -24.65 -1.24
N HIS A 289 22.18 -25.95 -0.94
CA HIS A 289 21.64 -26.92 -1.89
C HIS A 289 20.15 -26.73 -2.22
N SER A 290 19.43 -25.91 -1.43
CA SER A 290 18.03 -25.58 -1.70
C SER A 290 17.84 -24.48 -2.74
N LEU A 291 18.89 -23.74 -3.08
CA LEU A 291 18.86 -22.62 -4.01
C LEU A 291 19.36 -23.09 -5.37
N PHE A 292 18.54 -22.96 -6.41
CA PHE A 292 18.91 -23.35 -7.76
C PHE A 292 19.92 -22.36 -8.36
N ASN A 293 19.76 -21.07 -8.06
CA ASN A 293 20.69 -20.01 -8.47
C ASN A 293 21.41 -19.39 -7.25
N TYR A 294 22.15 -20.20 -6.48
CA TYR A 294 22.79 -19.81 -5.22
C TYR A 294 23.51 -18.45 -5.25
N GLU A 295 24.45 -18.25 -6.18
CA GLU A 295 25.26 -17.01 -6.25
C GLU A 295 24.39 -15.77 -6.51
N HIS A 296 23.40 -15.90 -7.40
CA HIS A 296 22.50 -14.81 -7.75
C HIS A 296 21.58 -14.46 -6.57
N SER A 297 21.01 -15.47 -5.93
CA SER A 297 20.15 -15.31 -4.77
C SER A 297 20.88 -14.74 -3.57
N CYS A 298 22.12 -15.17 -3.30
CA CYS A 298 22.95 -14.57 -2.26
C CYS A 298 23.27 -13.11 -2.57
N THR A 299 23.64 -12.79 -3.81
CA THR A 299 23.89 -11.41 -4.22
C THR A 299 22.64 -10.54 -4.05
N PHE A 300 21.47 -11.05 -4.44
CA PHE A 300 20.20 -10.37 -4.22
C PHE A 300 19.93 -10.14 -2.72
N GLY A 301 20.12 -11.17 -1.90
CA GLY A 301 19.97 -11.10 -0.45
C GLY A 301 20.85 -10.04 0.19
N LEU A 302 22.13 -9.99 -0.17
CA LEU A 302 23.07 -8.99 0.32
C LEU A 302 22.69 -7.57 -0.10
N ARG A 303 22.16 -7.38 -1.31
CA ARG A 303 21.62 -6.07 -1.75
C ARG A 303 20.42 -5.64 -0.91
N VAL A 304 19.51 -6.57 -0.60
CA VAL A 304 18.36 -6.30 0.28
C VAL A 304 18.85 -5.96 1.69
N LEU A 305 19.77 -6.75 2.23
CA LEU A 305 20.37 -6.53 3.55
C LEU A 305 21.02 -5.13 3.61
N SER A 306 21.78 -4.73 2.60
CA SER A 306 22.39 -3.40 2.52
C SER A 306 21.38 -2.27 2.66
N VAL A 307 20.17 -2.41 2.10
CA VAL A 307 19.10 -1.43 2.27
C VAL A 307 18.49 -1.51 3.66
N MET A 308 18.23 -2.71 4.19
CA MET A 308 17.70 -2.89 5.54
C MET A 308 18.60 -2.23 6.60
N VAL A 309 19.91 -2.48 6.52
CA VAL A 309 20.90 -1.99 7.49
C VAL A 309 21.28 -0.52 7.30
N SER A 310 20.78 0.15 6.26
CA SER A 310 20.89 1.61 6.14
C SER A 310 20.11 2.35 7.25
N CYS A 311 19.13 1.67 7.86
CA CYS A 311 18.48 2.11 9.08
C CYS A 311 19.19 1.54 10.30
N LEU A 312 19.66 2.42 11.20
CA LEU A 312 20.37 2.04 12.42
C LEU A 312 19.54 1.09 13.31
N ASP A 313 18.26 1.35 13.48
CA ASP A 313 17.39 0.53 14.33
C ASP A 313 17.23 -0.90 13.76
N THR A 314 17.10 -1.02 12.44
CA THR A 314 17.07 -2.32 11.75
C THR A 314 18.42 -3.04 11.90
N TYR A 315 19.53 -2.33 11.71
CA TYR A 315 20.87 -2.89 11.92
C TYR A 315 21.03 -3.46 13.34
N LEU A 316 20.66 -2.67 14.36
CA LEU A 316 20.77 -3.08 15.77
C LEU A 316 19.87 -4.28 16.08
N LEU A 317 18.65 -4.30 15.53
CA LEU A 317 17.71 -5.42 15.68
C LEU A 317 18.31 -6.71 15.11
N LEU A 318 18.79 -6.67 13.86
CA LEU A 318 19.39 -7.83 13.20
C LEU A 318 20.65 -8.31 13.92
N GLN A 319 21.50 -7.38 14.37
CA GLN A 319 22.73 -7.73 15.08
C GLN A 319 22.44 -8.35 16.45
N THR A 320 21.48 -7.79 17.19
CA THR A 320 21.13 -8.29 18.53
C THR A 320 20.45 -9.66 18.47
N GLN A 321 19.59 -9.89 17.47
CA GLN A 321 18.81 -11.14 17.38
C GLN A 321 19.54 -12.26 16.64
N TYR A 322 20.26 -11.93 15.57
CA TYR A 322 20.80 -12.94 14.65
C TYR A 322 22.30 -12.85 14.46
N LYS A 323 22.97 -11.85 15.05
CA LYS A 323 24.43 -11.66 14.95
C LYS A 323 24.92 -11.68 13.51
N PHE A 324 24.18 -11.03 12.61
CA PHE A 324 24.39 -11.15 11.17
C PHE A 324 25.81 -10.74 10.73
N GLN A 325 26.50 -9.86 11.47
CA GLN A 325 27.90 -9.53 11.18
C GLN A 325 28.84 -10.70 11.45
N GLU A 326 28.64 -11.45 12.54
CA GLU A 326 29.44 -12.65 12.81
C GLU A 326 29.19 -13.68 11.71
N PHE A 327 27.96 -13.77 11.20
CA PHE A 327 27.64 -14.61 10.05
C PHE A 327 28.38 -14.16 8.78
N LEU A 328 28.33 -12.87 8.41
CA LEU A 328 28.96 -12.35 7.18
C LEU A 328 30.49 -12.36 7.20
N LEU A 329 31.09 -12.30 8.38
CA LEU A 329 32.54 -12.21 8.57
C LEU A 329 33.19 -13.55 8.96
N LYS A 330 32.42 -14.64 8.99
CA LYS A 330 32.98 -15.99 9.13
C LYS A 330 33.77 -16.32 7.86
N GLU A 331 35.08 -16.45 8.01
CA GLU A 331 35.99 -17.04 7.02
C GLU A 331 35.78 -18.56 6.91
#